data_AF-R2NZD0-F1
#
_entry.id   AF-R2NZD0-F1
#
_cell.length_a   1.000
_cell.length_b   1.000
_cell.length_c   1.000
_cell.angle_alpha   90.00
_cell.angle_beta   90.00
_cell.angle_gamma   90.00
#
_symmetry.space_group_name_H-M   'P 1'
#
loop_
_entity.id
_entity.type
_entity.pdbx_description
1 polymer ?
#
loop_
_entity_poly.entity_id
_entity_poly.type
_entity_poly.pdbx_seq_one_letter_code
_entity_poly.pdbx_strand_id
1 'polypeptide(L)'
;MNFAASDFEYYERTIKIMYQNYYWKRIVICGVALLIIMAYSGIFQDNLLLNILLMLLIAGLGVYLFLEKQKFSEVYQAFLEENQPEVQIHKIQEEEYSYNVVDDDEKVRINKNGVRNLPSNNKQYTMMVGFSKAFFSREPLQIVYYDMLDLTYEESFRLKRNGYSSMPRFLRRFTLSNLKASAGNAVSFIFGNIFILFILFRLLRYLWSFLRMFF
;
A
#
# COMPACT_ATOMS: atom_id res chain seq x y z
N MET A 1 32.15 3.44 11.50
CA MET A 1 31.49 3.08 10.23
C MET A 1 30.06 3.59 10.28
N ASN A 2 29.59 4.26 9.23
CA ASN A 2 28.20 4.68 9.14
C ASN A 2 27.33 3.42 8.98
N PHE A 3 26.62 3.01 10.03
CA PHE A 3 25.87 1.76 10.04
C PHE A 3 24.74 1.77 9.01
N ALA A 4 24.13 2.94 8.74
CA ALA A 4 23.08 3.04 7.74
C ALA A 4 23.61 2.75 6.34
N ALA A 5 24.79 3.26 5.98
CA ALA A 5 25.39 2.96 4.67
C ALA A 5 25.57 1.44 4.46
N SER A 6 26.05 0.72 5.48
CA SER A 6 26.18 -0.74 5.42
C SER A 6 24.83 -1.47 5.37
N ASP A 7 23.83 -0.98 6.11
CA ASP A 7 22.50 -1.58 6.15
C ASP A 7 21.78 -1.41 4.81
N PHE A 8 21.81 -0.20 4.25
CA PHE A 8 21.25 0.08 2.94
C PHE A 8 21.90 -0.79 1.87
N GLU A 9 23.23 -0.83 1.77
CA GLU A 9 23.94 -1.68 0.80
C GLU A 9 23.55 -3.16 0.95
N TYR A 10 23.51 -3.66 2.19
CA TYR A 10 23.16 -5.05 2.46
C TYR A 10 21.70 -5.38 2.09
N TYR A 11 20.76 -4.48 2.37
CA TYR A 11 19.32 -4.73 2.19
C TYR A 11 18.75 -4.24 0.86
N GLU A 12 19.51 -3.56 0.00
CA GLU A 12 19.06 -3.01 -1.28
C GLU A 12 18.24 -4.04 -2.09
N ARG A 13 18.78 -5.25 -2.25
CA ARG A 13 18.10 -6.32 -3.00
C ARG A 13 16.74 -6.68 -2.40
N THR A 14 16.65 -6.74 -1.08
CA THR A 14 15.41 -7.06 -0.36
C THR A 14 14.37 -5.97 -0.58
N ILE A 15 14.77 -4.70 -0.42
CA ILE A 15 13.92 -3.53 -0.60
C ILE A 15 13.43 -3.45 -2.06
N LYS A 16 14.32 -3.71 -3.02
CA LYS A 16 14.00 -3.79 -4.45
C LYS A 16 12.94 -4.83 -4.77
N ILE A 17 13.10 -6.04 -4.23
CA ILE A 17 12.11 -7.12 -4.42
C ILE A 17 10.76 -6.72 -3.80
N MET A 18 10.76 -6.11 -2.62
CA MET A 18 9.53 -5.62 -1.98
C MET A 18 8.83 -4.59 -2.86
N TYR A 19 9.56 -3.58 -3.34
CA TYR A 19 9.07 -2.53 -4.22
C TYR A 19 8.48 -3.12 -5.51
N GLN A 20 9.21 -3.99 -6.19
CA GLN A 20 8.75 -4.61 -7.43
C GLN A 20 7.51 -5.48 -7.22
N ASN A 21 7.45 -6.25 -6.13
CA ASN A 21 6.30 -7.09 -5.80
C ASN A 21 5.05 -6.27 -5.49
N TYR A 22 5.21 -5.11 -4.87
CA TYR A 22 4.12 -4.18 -4.60
C TYR A 22 3.42 -3.72 -5.89
N TYR A 23 4.20 -3.28 -6.89
CA TYR A 23 3.63 -2.90 -8.19
C TYR A 23 3.14 -4.11 -9.00
N TRP A 24 3.87 -5.23 -8.99
CA TRP A 24 3.45 -6.44 -9.70
C TRP A 24 2.06 -6.92 -9.29
N LYS A 25 1.77 -6.96 -7.98
CA LYS A 25 0.43 -7.35 -7.49
C LYS A 25 -0.67 -6.49 -8.11
N ARG A 26 -0.44 -5.17 -8.25
CA ARG A 26 -1.42 -4.23 -8.82
C ARG A 26 -1.54 -4.36 -10.33
N ILE A 27 -0.42 -4.58 -11.02
CA ILE A 27 -0.40 -4.85 -12.46
C ILE A 27 -1.19 -6.14 -12.76
N VAL A 28 -1.01 -7.20 -11.96
CA VAL A 28 -1.79 -8.43 -12.11
C VAL A 28 -3.28 -8.18 -11.88
N ILE A 29 -3.66 -7.39 -10.87
CA ILE A 29 -5.07 -7.01 -10.65
C ILE A 29 -5.64 -6.27 -11.87
N CYS A 30 -4.89 -5.33 -12.46
CA CYS A 30 -5.29 -4.65 -13.69
C CYS A 30 -5.45 -5.65 -14.85
N GLY A 31 -4.51 -6.58 -15.02
CA GLY A 31 -4.58 -7.62 -16.05
C GLY A 31 -5.81 -8.52 -15.91
N VAL A 32 -6.11 -8.99 -14.69
CA VAL A 32 -7.31 -9.79 -14.41
C VAL A 32 -8.59 -9.00 -14.70
N ALA A 33 -8.65 -7.73 -14.29
CA ALA A 33 -9.80 -6.88 -14.57
C ALA A 33 -10.02 -6.68 -16.09
N LEU A 34 -8.94 -6.46 -16.85
CA LEU A 34 -9.01 -6.38 -18.31
C LEU A 34 -9.55 -7.66 -18.94
N LEU A 35 -9.05 -8.83 -18.50
CA LEU A 35 -9.52 -10.11 -19.00
C LEU A 35 -11.02 -10.31 -18.76
N ILE A 36 -11.52 -9.97 -17.56
CA ILE A 36 -12.95 -10.07 -17.23
C ILE A 36 -13.79 -9.16 -18.14
N ILE A 37 -13.39 -7.91 -18.32
CA ILE A 37 -14.14 -6.94 -19.14
C ILE A 37 -14.12 -7.37 -20.62
N MET A 38 -12.97 -7.84 -21.11
CA MET A 38 -12.81 -8.32 -22.49
C MET A 38 -13.69 -9.54 -22.76
N ALA A 39 -13.65 -10.55 -21.88
CA ALA A 39 -14.50 -11.74 -22.00
C ALA A 39 -15.99 -11.37 -21.96
N TYR A 40 -16.40 -10.49 -21.03
CA TYR A 40 -17.78 -10.04 -20.92
C TYR A 40 -18.24 -9.31 -22.17
N SER A 41 -17.42 -8.39 -22.69
CA SER A 41 -17.75 -7.61 -23.88
C SER A 41 -17.86 -8.48 -25.13
N GLY A 42 -17.02 -9.51 -25.25
CA GLY A 42 -17.08 -10.44 -26.38
C GLY A 42 -18.34 -11.32 -26.40
N ILE A 43 -18.84 -11.72 -25.23
CA ILE A 43 -19.98 -12.64 -25.10
C ILE A 43 -21.31 -11.88 -25.11
N PHE A 44 -21.44 -10.83 -24.30
CA PHE A 44 -22.72 -10.15 -24.11
C PHE A 44 -22.92 -8.95 -25.04
N GLN A 45 -21.83 -8.39 -25.60
CA GLN A 45 -21.86 -7.21 -26.48
C GLN A 45 -22.59 -5.97 -25.91
N ASP A 46 -22.81 -5.94 -24.60
CA ASP A 46 -23.48 -4.86 -23.88
C ASP A 46 -22.50 -3.74 -23.49
N ASN A 47 -22.95 -2.49 -23.59
CA ASN A 47 -22.21 -1.30 -23.14
C ASN A 47 -20.78 -1.19 -23.74
N LEU A 48 -20.59 -1.59 -25.01
CA LEU A 48 -19.28 -1.70 -25.65
C LEU A 48 -18.43 -0.42 -25.54
N LEU A 49 -19.01 0.76 -25.80
CA LEU A 49 -18.28 2.03 -25.69
C LEU A 49 -17.74 2.27 -24.27
N LEU A 50 -18.56 2.01 -23.25
CA LEU A 50 -18.15 2.14 -21.85
C LEU A 50 -17.06 1.11 -21.51
N ASN A 51 -17.19 -0.13 -21.98
CA ASN A 51 -16.21 -1.18 -21.70
C ASN A 51 -14.87 -0.88 -22.37
N ILE A 52 -14.88 -0.35 -23.60
CA ILE A 52 -13.68 0.10 -24.30
C ILE A 52 -13.00 1.22 -23.51
N LEU A 53 -13.76 2.23 -23.07
CA LEU A 53 -13.22 3.31 -22.25
C LEU A 53 -12.61 2.79 -20.94
N LEU A 54 -13.29 1.87 -20.26
CA LEU A 54 -12.79 1.24 -19.04
C LEU A 54 -11.51 0.43 -19.29
N MET A 55 -11.45 -0.32 -20.38
CA MET A 55 -10.26 -1.07 -20.76
C MET A 55 -9.08 -0.14 -21.04
N LEU A 56 -9.29 0.97 -21.76
CA LEU A 56 -8.24 1.97 -21.99
C LEU A 56 -7.73 2.58 -20.69
N LEU A 57 -8.63 2.92 -19.76
CA LEU A 57 -8.24 3.48 -18.45
C LEU A 57 -7.45 2.47 -17.61
N ILE A 58 -7.88 1.21 -17.55
CA ILE A 58 -7.18 0.16 -16.79
C ILE A 58 -5.83 -0.16 -17.44
N ALA A 59 -5.76 -0.20 -18.77
CA ALA A 59 -4.50 -0.39 -19.49
C ALA A 59 -3.53 0.77 -19.21
N GLY A 60 -4.00 2.01 -19.29
CA GLY A 60 -3.21 3.20 -18.94
C GLY A 60 -2.70 3.16 -17.49
N LEU A 61 -3.54 2.75 -16.54
CA LEU A 61 -3.13 2.55 -15.15
C LEU A 61 -2.07 1.43 -15.03
N GLY A 62 -2.23 0.33 -15.76
CA GLY A 62 -1.26 -0.77 -15.79
C GLY A 62 0.11 -0.32 -16.32
N VAL A 63 0.13 0.48 -17.38
CA VAL A 63 1.36 1.08 -17.94
C VAL A 63 1.99 2.03 -16.92
N TYR A 64 1.20 2.92 -16.31
CA TYR A 64 1.68 3.82 -15.27
C TYR A 64 2.35 3.07 -14.11
N LEU A 65 1.70 2.02 -13.58
CA LEU A 65 2.25 1.18 -12.51
C LEU A 65 3.54 0.46 -12.95
N PHE A 66 3.64 0.07 -14.22
CA PHE A 66 4.83 -0.55 -14.76
C PHE A 66 6.00 0.44 -14.86
N LEU A 67 5.75 1.69 -15.24
CA LEU A 67 6.77 2.75 -15.24
C LEU A 67 7.23 3.08 -13.82
N GLU A 68 6.30 3.26 -12.87
CA GLU A 68 6.64 3.51 -11.46
C GLU A 68 7.48 2.38 -10.85
N LYS A 69 7.22 1.13 -11.23
CA LYS A 69 8.03 -0.02 -10.82
C LYS A 69 9.51 0.11 -11.25
N GLN A 70 9.80 0.76 -12.37
CA GLN A 70 11.18 0.92 -12.87
C GLN A 70 11.96 2.00 -12.14
N LYS A 71 11.27 2.98 -11.53
CA LYS A 71 11.88 4.10 -10.79
C LYS A 71 12.47 3.72 -9.43
N PHE A 72 12.63 2.43 -9.13
CA PHE A 72 13.20 1.98 -7.86
C PHE A 72 14.54 2.64 -7.55
N SER A 73 15.42 2.77 -8.55
CA SER A 73 16.74 3.37 -8.35
C SER A 73 16.65 4.83 -7.90
N GLU A 74 15.74 5.61 -8.48
CA GLU A 74 15.54 7.02 -8.14
C GLU A 74 14.98 7.16 -6.72
N VAL A 75 13.93 6.39 -6.42
CA VAL A 75 13.29 6.37 -5.09
C VAL A 75 14.29 5.94 -4.01
N TYR A 76 15.10 4.92 -4.31
CA TYR A 76 16.08 4.40 -3.37
C TYR A 76 17.21 5.40 -3.10
N GLN A 77 17.70 6.10 -4.13
CA GLN A 77 18.71 7.15 -3.97
C GLN A 77 18.19 8.33 -3.14
N ALA A 78 16.93 8.74 -3.32
CA ALA A 78 16.33 9.78 -2.48
C ALA A 78 16.35 9.40 -0.99
N PHE A 79 16.04 8.15 -0.65
CA PHE A 79 16.12 7.67 0.74
C PHE A 79 17.55 7.61 1.29
N LEU A 80 18.54 7.33 0.43
CA LEU A 80 19.96 7.37 0.82
C LEU A 80 20.40 8.80 1.14
N GLU A 81 20.01 9.76 0.30
CA GLU A 81 20.33 11.18 0.49
C GLU A 81 19.70 11.75 1.77
N GLU A 82 18.48 11.33 2.11
CA GLU A 82 17.78 11.79 3.31
C GLU A 82 18.38 11.23 4.62
N ASN A 83 18.94 10.01 4.57
CA ASN A 83 19.45 9.29 5.74
C ASN A 83 20.98 9.26 5.83
N GLN A 84 21.68 10.03 4.99
CA GLN A 84 23.14 10.16 5.02
C GLN A 84 23.55 11.65 4.99
N PRO A 85 24.54 12.06 5.80
CA PRO A 85 25.41 11.21 6.64
C PRO A 85 24.83 10.85 8.02
N GLU A 86 23.86 11.60 8.54
CA GLU A 86 23.23 11.36 9.84
C GLU A 86 21.90 10.65 9.67
N VAL A 87 21.73 9.54 10.40
CA VAL A 87 20.53 8.70 10.33
C VAL A 87 19.43 9.34 11.18
N GLN A 88 18.26 9.56 10.58
CA GLN A 88 17.09 10.03 11.30
C GLN A 88 16.43 8.84 12.01
N ILE A 89 16.36 8.91 13.34
CA ILE A 89 15.72 7.89 14.17
C ILE A 89 14.33 8.39 14.53
N HIS A 90 13.32 7.71 14.01
CA HIS A 90 11.93 8.11 14.17
C HIS A 90 11.25 7.36 15.30
N LYS A 91 10.30 8.02 15.96
CA LYS A 91 9.43 7.37 16.95
C LYS A 91 8.26 6.69 16.25
N ILE A 92 8.08 5.40 16.53
CA ILE A 92 7.00 4.61 15.95
C ILE A 92 5.89 4.40 16.98
N GLN A 93 4.67 4.71 16.56
CA GLN A 93 3.45 4.35 17.27
C GLN A 93 2.70 3.27 16.51
N GLU A 94 2.48 2.12 17.15
CA GLU A 94 1.80 0.97 16.57
C GLU A 94 0.27 1.08 16.73
N GLU A 95 -0.45 0.99 15.59
CA GLU A 95 -1.92 0.90 15.49
C GLU A 95 -2.31 -0.51 14.99
N GLU A 96 -3.58 -0.91 15.02
CA GLU A 96 -4.03 -2.27 14.63
C GLU A 96 -3.57 -2.70 13.23
N TYR A 97 -3.56 -1.79 12.25
CA TYR A 97 -3.19 -2.08 10.85
C TYR A 97 -2.08 -1.17 10.28
N SER A 98 -1.52 -0.29 11.11
CA SER A 98 -0.51 0.70 10.69
C SER A 98 0.60 0.82 11.72
N TYR A 99 1.76 1.28 11.26
CA TYR A 99 2.75 1.99 12.07
C TYR A 99 2.65 3.47 11.72
N ASN A 100 2.47 4.30 12.72
CA ASN A 100 2.49 5.76 12.58
C ASN A 100 3.90 6.22 12.92
N VAL A 101 4.54 6.92 11.98
CA VAL A 101 5.77 7.66 12.26
C VAL A 101 5.33 8.96 12.95
N VAL A 102 5.83 9.17 14.17
CA VAL A 102 5.51 10.33 14.99
C VAL A 102 6.71 11.26 14.92
N ASP A 103 6.79 12.02 13.84
CA ASP A 103 7.64 13.21 13.76
C ASP A 103 6.77 14.46 13.89
N ASP A 104 7.41 15.55 14.32
CA ASP A 104 6.75 16.75 14.83
C ASP A 104 5.80 17.44 13.82
N ASP A 105 5.81 17.10 12.52
CA ASP A 105 4.85 17.65 11.53
C ASP A 105 4.31 16.68 10.45
N GLU A 106 4.92 15.51 10.19
CA GLU A 106 4.45 14.57 9.16
C GLU A 106 3.93 13.24 9.72
N LYS A 107 2.62 12.99 9.56
CA LYS A 107 1.98 11.70 9.90
C LYS A 107 2.10 10.71 8.75
N VAL A 108 3.29 10.13 8.58
CA VAL A 108 3.46 8.99 7.68
C VAL A 108 2.87 7.74 8.32
N ARG A 109 1.96 7.08 7.61
CA ARG A 109 1.31 5.83 8.04
C ARG A 109 1.77 4.68 7.19
N ILE A 110 2.49 3.72 7.76
CA ILE A 110 2.99 2.53 7.09
C ILE A 110 2.03 1.38 7.34
N ASN A 111 1.56 0.71 6.30
CA ASN A 111 0.68 -0.46 6.42
C ASN A 111 1.47 -1.65 6.98
N LYS A 112 0.96 -2.30 8.04
CA LYS A 112 1.61 -3.51 8.59
C LYS A 112 1.70 -4.66 7.59
N ASN A 113 0.76 -4.74 6.65
CA ASN A 113 0.77 -5.80 5.66
C ASN A 113 1.89 -5.57 4.65
N GLY A 114 2.87 -6.48 4.64
CA GLY A 114 4.02 -6.40 3.73
C GLY A 114 5.20 -5.59 4.27
N VAL A 115 5.18 -5.19 5.54
CA VAL A 115 6.35 -4.61 6.22
C VAL A 115 7.42 -5.68 6.50
N ARG A 116 8.68 -5.25 6.48
CA ARG A 116 9.84 -5.99 6.96
C ARG A 116 10.60 -5.13 7.97
N ASN A 117 10.94 -5.75 9.09
CA ASN A 117 11.85 -5.18 10.06
C ASN A 117 13.22 -5.81 9.82
N LEU A 118 14.18 -4.98 9.42
CA LEU A 118 15.52 -5.39 9.00
C LEU A 118 16.49 -4.95 10.10
N PRO A 119 17.12 -5.89 10.84
CA PRO A 119 18.05 -5.55 11.91
C PRO A 119 19.21 -4.72 11.37
N SER A 120 19.49 -3.61 12.04
CA SER A 120 20.64 -2.77 11.72
C SER A 120 21.93 -3.42 12.23
N ASN A 121 23.05 -3.12 11.57
CA ASN A 121 24.39 -3.42 12.09
C ASN A 121 24.62 -2.77 13.48
N ASN A 122 23.98 -1.62 13.72
CA ASN A 122 23.82 -1.10 15.08
C ASN A 122 22.66 -1.83 15.76
N LYS A 123 22.98 -2.79 16.64
CA LYS A 123 22.02 -3.66 17.35
C LYS A 123 20.90 -2.93 18.11
N GLN A 124 21.05 -1.63 18.35
CA GLN A 124 20.03 -0.80 18.97
C GLN A 124 18.88 -0.46 18.01
N TYR A 125 19.16 -0.27 16.73
CA TYR A 125 18.19 0.23 15.76
C TYR A 125 17.68 -0.88 14.83
N THR A 126 16.51 -0.62 14.25
CA THR A 126 15.92 -1.49 13.23
C THR A 126 15.40 -0.64 12.09
N MET A 127 15.67 -1.08 10.86
CA MET A 127 15.16 -0.45 9.66
C MET A 127 13.82 -1.10 9.30
N MET A 128 12.74 -0.35 9.47
CA MET A 128 11.42 -0.71 8.98
C MET A 128 11.31 -0.35 7.50
N VAL A 129 11.00 -1.34 6.67
CA VAL A 129 10.70 -1.13 5.26
C VAL A 129 9.26 -1.54 5.01
N GLY A 130 8.47 -0.62 4.49
CA GLY A 130 7.04 -0.84 4.27
C GLY A 130 6.47 0.04 3.19
N PHE A 131 5.14 0.03 3.11
CA PHE A 131 4.42 0.89 2.18
C PHE A 131 3.41 1.77 2.90
N SER A 132 3.24 2.98 2.41
CA SER A 132 2.19 3.90 2.87
C SER A 132 0.82 3.21 2.85
N LYS A 133 0.05 3.41 3.92
CA LYS A 133 -1.33 2.95 4.08
C LYS A 133 -2.29 3.66 3.11
N ALA A 134 -1.90 4.84 2.62
CA ALA A 134 -2.67 5.57 1.63
C ALA A 134 -2.71 4.81 0.30
N PHE A 135 -3.91 4.69 -0.29
CA PHE A 135 -4.09 3.98 -1.57
C PHE A 135 -3.37 4.67 -2.74
N PHE A 136 -3.29 6.01 -2.72
CA PHE A 136 -2.70 6.84 -3.77
C PHE A 136 -1.55 7.71 -3.24
N SER A 137 -0.55 7.07 -2.63
CA SER A 137 0.71 7.77 -2.29
C SER A 137 1.54 7.97 -3.56
N ARG A 138 2.11 9.17 -3.74
CA ARG A 138 3.09 9.42 -4.82
C ARG A 138 4.36 8.59 -4.59
N GLU A 139 4.80 8.53 -3.34
CA GLU A 139 5.92 7.70 -2.90
C GLU A 139 5.39 6.67 -1.91
N PRO A 140 5.07 5.46 -2.40
CA PRO A 140 4.46 4.46 -1.54
C PRO A 140 5.48 3.74 -0.67
N LEU A 141 6.74 3.62 -1.10
CA LEU A 141 7.79 2.99 -0.29
C LEU A 141 8.14 3.89 0.89
N GLN A 142 8.37 3.32 2.06
CA GLN A 142 8.77 4.02 3.27
C GLN A 142 9.87 3.21 3.95
N ILE A 143 11.00 3.85 4.23
CA ILE A 143 12.15 3.26 4.92
C ILE A 143 12.44 4.12 6.14
N VAL A 144 12.36 3.54 7.33
CA VAL A 144 12.39 4.28 8.59
C VAL A 144 13.27 3.55 9.60
N TYR A 145 14.23 4.24 10.20
CA TYR A 145 14.97 3.72 11.35
C TYR A 145 14.23 4.05 12.65
N TYR A 146 14.14 3.07 13.55
CA TYR A 146 13.55 3.25 14.86
C TYR A 146 14.22 2.35 15.90
N ASP A 147 14.14 2.73 17.17
CA ASP A 147 14.51 1.87 18.29
C ASP A 147 13.33 0.95 18.63
N MET A 148 13.58 -0.37 18.64
CA MET A 148 12.54 -1.35 18.95
C MET A 148 12.05 -1.26 20.39
N LEU A 149 12.89 -0.77 21.32
CA LEU A 149 12.56 -0.64 22.73
C LEU A 149 11.66 0.56 23.02
N ASP A 150 11.71 1.58 22.15
CA ASP A 150 10.90 2.81 22.26
C ASP A 150 9.57 2.73 21.50
N LEU A 151 9.18 1.54 21.04
CA LEU A 151 7.92 1.36 20.31
C LEU A 151 6.72 1.58 21.24
N THR A 152 5.91 2.58 20.91
CA THR A 152 4.70 2.92 21.67
C THR A 152 3.45 2.37 21.00
N TYR A 153 2.37 2.17 21.76
CA TYR A 153 1.08 1.77 21.22
C TYR A 153 0.13 2.96 21.20
N GLU A 154 -0.68 3.08 20.15
CA GLU A 154 -1.81 4.01 20.19
C GLU A 154 -2.77 3.59 21.31
N GLU A 155 -3.22 4.54 22.15
CA GLU A 155 -4.04 4.21 23.32
C GLU A 155 -5.32 3.45 22.96
N SER A 156 -5.92 3.81 21.82
CA SER A 156 -7.11 3.14 21.28
C SER A 156 -6.83 1.67 20.91
N PHE A 157 -5.62 1.37 20.44
CA PHE A 157 -5.17 0.01 20.12
C PHE A 157 -4.78 -0.76 21.39
N ARG A 158 -4.12 -0.10 22.35
CA ARG A 158 -3.77 -0.67 23.67
C ARG A 158 -5.02 -1.16 24.40
N LEU A 159 -6.07 -0.34 24.47
CA LEU A 159 -7.35 -0.69 25.10
C LEU A 159 -8.04 -1.87 24.38
N LYS A 160 -8.03 -1.88 23.04
CA LYS A 160 -8.63 -2.96 22.23
C LYS A 160 -7.88 -4.29 22.32
N ARG A 161 -6.54 -4.26 22.43
CA ARG A 161 -5.70 -5.46 22.63
C ARG A 161 -5.93 -6.08 24.01
N ASN A 162 -6.27 -5.26 25.01
CA ASN A 162 -6.62 -5.68 26.36
C ASN A 162 -8.07 -6.20 26.50
N GLY A 163 -8.75 -6.51 25.39
CA GLY A 163 -10.05 -7.21 25.40
C GLY A 163 -11.30 -6.34 25.40
N TYR A 164 -11.18 -5.01 25.35
CA TYR A 164 -12.32 -4.08 25.40
C TYR A 164 -13.09 -3.91 24.05
N SER A 165 -13.05 -4.88 23.15
CA SER A 165 -13.69 -4.76 21.82
C SER A 165 -14.57 -5.96 21.49
N SER A 166 -15.88 -5.71 21.37
CA SER A 166 -16.89 -6.70 20.98
C SER A 166 -16.93 -6.99 19.47
N MET A 167 -16.18 -6.26 18.64
CA MET A 167 -16.31 -6.36 17.17
C MET A 167 -15.43 -7.47 16.59
N PRO A 168 -15.94 -8.35 15.71
CA PRO A 168 -15.14 -9.39 15.05
C PRO A 168 -13.97 -8.83 14.21
N ARG A 169 -12.83 -9.53 14.21
CA ARG A 169 -11.56 -9.08 13.60
C ARG A 169 -11.64 -8.70 12.12
N PHE A 170 -12.52 -9.36 11.35
CA PHE A 170 -12.68 -9.09 9.92
C PHE A 170 -13.47 -7.81 9.64
N LEU A 171 -14.49 -7.51 10.44
CA LEU A 171 -15.31 -6.30 10.31
C LEU A 171 -14.54 -5.04 10.71
N ARG A 172 -13.52 -5.19 11.57
CA ARG A 172 -12.67 -4.08 12.02
C ARG A 172 -11.94 -3.38 10.87
N ARG A 173 -11.60 -4.09 9.79
CA ARG A 173 -10.99 -3.50 8.58
C ARG A 173 -11.88 -2.48 7.88
N PHE A 174 -13.20 -2.57 8.08
CA PHE A 174 -14.21 -1.71 7.46
C PHE A 174 -14.73 -0.61 8.40
N THR A 175 -14.09 -0.41 9.56
CA THR A 175 -14.47 0.67 10.48
C THR A 175 -14.12 2.03 9.90
N LEU A 176 -14.93 3.04 10.24
CA LEU A 176 -14.77 4.43 9.80
C LEU A 176 -13.36 4.98 10.10
N SER A 177 -12.77 4.62 11.23
CA SER A 177 -11.40 5.01 11.58
C SER A 177 -10.37 4.43 10.61
N ASN A 178 -10.48 3.14 10.25
CA ASN A 178 -9.57 2.49 9.31
C ASN A 178 -9.74 2.97 7.89
N LEU A 179 -10.99 3.18 7.45
CA LEU A 179 -11.28 3.77 6.14
C LEU A 179 -10.74 5.20 6.05
N LYS A 180 -10.94 6.02 7.09
CA LYS A 180 -10.35 7.36 7.20
C LYS A 180 -8.82 7.31 7.25
N ALA A 181 -8.23 6.27 7.82
CA ALA A 181 -6.78 6.13 7.87
C ALA A 181 -6.13 5.67 6.56
N SER A 182 -6.90 5.00 5.70
CA SER A 182 -6.52 4.70 4.31
C SER A 182 -6.91 5.82 3.34
N ALA A 183 -7.76 6.75 3.78
CA ALA A 183 -8.11 7.97 3.07
C ALA A 183 -6.98 8.99 3.21
N GLY A 184 -6.21 9.18 2.14
CA GLY A 184 -5.31 10.32 2.02
C GLY A 184 -6.11 11.61 1.74
N ASN A 185 -5.61 12.42 0.79
CA ASN A 185 -6.23 13.68 0.40
C ASN A 185 -7.71 13.49 -0.03
N ALA A 186 -8.65 14.29 0.49
CA ALA A 186 -10.09 14.05 0.34
C ALA A 186 -10.55 13.97 -1.14
N VAL A 187 -9.90 14.73 -2.02
CA VAL A 187 -10.19 14.74 -3.46
C VAL A 187 -9.72 13.45 -4.15
N SER A 188 -8.49 12.98 -3.86
CA SER A 188 -8.00 11.71 -4.42
C SER A 188 -8.75 10.51 -3.85
N PHE A 189 -9.24 10.63 -2.61
CA PHE A 189 -10.08 9.63 -1.97
C PHE A 189 -11.46 9.52 -2.66
N ILE A 190 -12.13 10.64 -2.94
CA ILE A 190 -13.46 10.64 -3.57
C ILE A 190 -13.38 10.11 -4.99
N PHE A 191 -12.53 10.69 -5.85
CA PHE A 191 -12.45 10.26 -7.25
C PHE A 191 -11.83 8.87 -7.39
N GLY A 192 -10.77 8.58 -6.63
CA GLY A 192 -10.10 7.29 -6.66
C GLY A 192 -10.97 6.14 -6.13
N ASN A 193 -11.66 6.32 -5.00
CA ASN A 193 -12.54 5.26 -4.50
C ASN A 193 -13.83 5.13 -5.29
N ILE A 194 -14.46 6.23 -5.74
CA ILE A 194 -15.67 6.10 -6.58
C ILE A 194 -15.32 5.37 -7.88
N PHE A 195 -14.17 5.68 -8.49
CA PHE A 195 -13.71 4.99 -9.68
C PHE A 195 -13.42 3.51 -9.42
N ILE A 196 -12.68 3.17 -8.36
CA ILE A 196 -12.40 1.78 -7.98
C ILE A 196 -13.69 1.03 -7.65
N LEU A 197 -14.61 1.63 -6.88
CA LEU A 197 -15.89 1.03 -6.53
C LEU A 197 -16.78 0.82 -7.76
N PHE A 198 -16.77 1.76 -8.70
CA PHE A 198 -17.48 1.62 -9.97
C PHE A 198 -16.92 0.45 -10.79
N ILE A 199 -15.60 0.34 -10.92
CA ILE A 199 -14.96 -0.80 -11.57
C ILE A 199 -15.32 -2.10 -10.85
N LEU A 200 -15.20 -2.13 -9.52
CA LEU A 200 -15.51 -3.32 -8.72
C LEU A 200 -16.97 -3.75 -8.89
N PHE A 201 -17.91 -2.82 -8.81
CA PHE A 201 -19.33 -3.08 -9.05
C PHE A 201 -19.57 -3.66 -10.45
N ARG A 202 -18.93 -3.09 -11.48
CA ARG A 202 -19.01 -3.60 -12.85
C ARG A 202 -18.45 -5.02 -12.97
N LEU A 203 -17.28 -5.27 -12.39
CA LEU A 203 -16.66 -6.60 -12.39
C LEU A 203 -17.56 -7.64 -11.70
N LEU A 204 -18.12 -7.31 -10.53
CA LEU A 204 -19.06 -8.19 -9.83
C LEU A 204 -20.30 -8.48 -10.66
N ARG A 205 -20.85 -7.45 -11.34
CA ARG A 205 -21.98 -7.63 -12.26
C ARG A 205 -21.63 -8.54 -13.43
N TYR A 206 -20.44 -8.39 -14.02
CA TYR A 206 -19.99 -9.22 -15.15
C TYR A 206 -19.81 -10.68 -14.73
N LEU A 207 -19.16 -10.91 -13.58
CA LEU A 207 -19.04 -12.23 -12.97
C LEU A 207 -20.41 -12.85 -12.69
N TRP A 208 -21.37 -12.07 -12.19
CA TRP A 208 -22.73 -12.54 -11.94
C TRP A 208 -23.47 -12.90 -13.23
N SER A 209 -23.32 -12.11 -14.29
CA SER A 209 -23.88 -12.44 -15.61
C SER A 209 -23.30 -13.74 -16.16
N PHE A 210 -22.00 -14.00 -15.96
CA PHE A 210 -21.40 -15.29 -16.30
C PHE A 210 -22.00 -16.44 -15.51
N LEU A 211 -22.18 -16.29 -14.19
CA LEU A 211 -22.80 -17.33 -13.36
C LEU A 211 -24.21 -17.67 -13.84
N ARG A 212 -25.03 -16.68 -14.22
CA ARG A 212 -26.37 -16.89 -14.80
C ARG A 212 -26.39 -17.60 -16.16
N MET A 213 -25.25 -17.70 -16.84
CA MET A 213 -25.17 -18.47 -18.08
C MET A 213 -25.04 -19.97 -17.81
N PHE A 214 -24.51 -20.34 -16.64
CA PHE A 214 -24.27 -21.73 -16.25
C PHE A 214 -25.35 -22.32 -15.31
N PHE A 215 -26.18 -21.48 -14.69
CA PHE A 215 -27.28 -21.86 -13.79
C PHE A 215 -28.59 -21.20 -14.24
#